data_AF-A0A5C8K704-F1
#
_entry.id   AF-A0A5C8K704-F1
#
_cell.length_a   1.000
_cell.length_b   1.000
_cell.length_c   1.000
_cell.angle_alpha   90.00
_cell.angle_beta   90.00
_cell.angle_gamma   90.00
#
_symmetry.space_group_name_H-M   'P 1'
#
loop_
_entity.id
_entity.type
_entity.pdbx_description
1 polymer ?
#
loop_
_entity_poly.entity_id
_entity_poly.type
_entity_poly.pdbx_seq_one_letter_code
_entity_poly.pdbx_strand_id
1 'polypeptide(L)'
;MKKIISFAKTEAFKYLVFGVLTTLVYYIFMYGSLSLLTHVAGKASISEAIGQAISIIFAFYTNKKWVFEHESNHVFLDFINFAAGRVFFMVIAIVLKWWFGDVYPSILMNLLHLGFNTSMLVFSLFIQILNIVLNYFYSKFLVFRKK
;
A
#
# COMPACT_ATOMS: atom_id res chain seq x y z
N MET A 1 -25.31 0.81 16.85
CA MET A 1 -24.16 0.00 17.33
C MET A 1 -24.02 -1.37 16.64
N LYS A 2 -25.09 -2.18 16.46
CA LYS A 2 -25.01 -3.52 15.81
C LYS A 2 -24.44 -3.53 14.38
N LYS A 3 -24.68 -2.50 13.56
CA LYS A 3 -24.15 -2.38 12.17
C LYS A 3 -22.63 -2.15 12.10
N ILE A 4 -22.01 -1.53 13.12
CA ILE A 4 -20.57 -1.27 13.13
C ILE A 4 -19.82 -2.57 13.47
N ILE A 5 -20.38 -3.36 14.39
CA ILE A 5 -19.84 -4.66 14.79
C ILE A 5 -19.94 -5.70 13.64
N SER A 6 -20.98 -5.62 12.79
CA SER A 6 -21.06 -6.47 11.59
C SER A 6 -20.02 -6.08 10.53
N PHE A 7 -19.71 -4.79 10.39
CA PHE A 7 -18.68 -4.31 9.48
C PHE A 7 -17.27 -4.73 9.95
N ALA A 8 -17.02 -4.72 11.26
CA ALA A 8 -15.76 -5.17 11.87
C ALA A 8 -15.44 -6.66 11.62
N LYS A 9 -16.44 -7.49 11.32
CA LYS A 9 -16.25 -8.91 10.94
C LYS A 9 -15.99 -9.11 9.45
N THR A 10 -16.08 -8.05 8.64
CA THR A 10 -15.96 -8.14 7.19
C THR A 10 -14.49 -8.25 6.77
N GLU A 11 -14.21 -9.03 5.74
CA GLU A 11 -12.87 -9.18 5.13
C GLU A 11 -12.21 -7.81 4.86
N ALA A 12 -13.00 -6.83 4.40
CA ALA A 12 -12.52 -5.47 4.15
C ALA A 12 -11.97 -4.77 5.40
N PHE A 13 -12.61 -4.95 6.57
CA PHE A 13 -12.15 -4.34 7.81
C PHE A 13 -10.85 -5.01 8.30
N LYS A 14 -10.80 -6.35 8.27
CA LYS A 14 -9.55 -7.07 8.60
C LYS A 14 -8.41 -6.64 7.67
N TYR A 15 -8.67 -6.55 6.37
CA TYR A 15 -7.69 -6.08 5.39
C TYR A 15 -7.20 -4.66 5.70
N LEU A 16 -8.10 -3.74 6.08
CA LEU A 16 -7.73 -2.38 6.46
C LEU A 16 -6.83 -2.37 7.71
N VAL A 17 -7.18 -3.14 8.74
CA VAL A 17 -6.39 -3.28 9.97
C VAL A 17 -4.99 -3.83 9.67
N PHE A 18 -4.90 -4.90 8.87
CA PHE A 18 -3.61 -5.43 8.43
C PHE A 18 -2.86 -4.49 7.49
N GLY A 19 -3.56 -3.65 6.73
CA GLY A 19 -2.99 -2.55 5.96
C GLY A 19 -2.29 -1.53 6.84
N VAL A 20 -2.94 -1.08 7.92
CA VAL A 20 -2.34 -0.16 8.90
C VAL A 20 -1.14 -0.81 9.60
N LEU A 21 -1.26 -2.08 10.02
CA LEU A 21 -0.13 -2.84 10.59
C LEU A 21 1.03 -2.97 9.61
N THR A 22 0.75 -3.19 8.33
CA THR A 22 1.77 -3.24 7.28
C THR A 22 2.54 -1.93 7.18
N THR A 23 1.84 -0.79 7.27
CA THR A 23 2.48 0.54 7.29
C THR A 23 3.38 0.71 8.51
N LEU A 24 2.97 0.22 9.68
CA LEU A 24 3.81 0.24 10.88
C LEU A 24 5.06 -0.63 10.71
N VAL A 25 4.91 -1.85 10.19
CA VAL A 25 6.02 -2.75 9.87
C VAL A 25 6.98 -2.08 8.88
N TYR A 26 6.45 -1.47 7.81
CA TYR A 26 7.25 -0.71 6.85
C TYR A 26 8.14 0.33 7.55
N TYR A 27 7.56 1.20 8.39
CA TYR A 27 8.35 2.25 9.05
C TYR A 27 9.37 1.68 10.04
N ILE A 28 9.02 0.65 10.81
CA ILE A 28 9.94 0.00 11.75
C ILE A 28 11.17 -0.52 11.02
N PHE A 29 10.98 -1.27 9.92
CA PHE A 29 12.09 -1.86 9.18
C PHE A 29 12.85 -0.83 8.34
N MET A 30 12.17 0.19 7.80
CA MET A 30 12.82 1.29 7.10
C MET A 30 13.74 2.09 8.03
N TYR A 31 13.23 2.56 9.18
CA TYR A 31 14.04 3.33 10.13
C TYR A 31 15.13 2.47 10.80
N GLY A 32 14.82 1.21 11.11
CA GLY A 32 15.80 0.26 11.64
C GLY A 32 16.96 0.02 10.65
N SER A 33 16.62 -0.21 9.38
CA SER A 33 17.61 -0.34 8.30
C SER A 33 18.43 0.93 8.12
N LEU A 34 17.78 2.10 8.13
CA LEU A 34 18.45 3.39 7.97
C LEU A 34 19.50 3.64 9.06
N SER A 35 19.20 3.22 10.29
CA SER A 35 20.10 3.30 11.43
C SER A 35 21.30 2.34 11.32
N LEU A 36 21.16 1.22 10.61
CA LEU A 36 22.23 0.23 10.43
C LEU A 36 23.14 0.55 9.23
N LEU A 37 22.62 1.21 8.20
CA LEU A 37 23.32 1.51 6.93
C LEU A 37 24.03 2.89 6.95
N THR A 38 24.50 3.35 8.12
CA THR A 38 25.01 4.72 8.35
C THR A 38 26.04 5.20 7.34
N HIS A 39 26.92 4.30 6.88
CA HIS A 39 28.07 4.57 6.01
C HIS A 39 27.85 4.19 4.53
N VAL A 40 26.64 3.78 4.13
CA VAL A 40 26.36 3.35 2.76
C VAL A 40 25.79 4.51 1.93
N ALA A 41 26.40 4.77 0.77
CA ALA A 41 25.85 5.70 -0.21
C ALA A 41 24.50 5.18 -0.71
N GLY A 42 23.47 6.03 -0.74
CA GLY A 42 22.11 5.61 -1.11
C GLY A 42 21.33 4.89 -0.01
N LYS A 43 21.79 4.92 1.26
CA LYS A 43 21.12 4.27 2.40
C LYS A 43 19.61 4.55 2.50
N ALA A 44 19.16 5.76 2.20
CA ALA A 44 17.74 6.10 2.27
C ALA A 44 16.90 5.25 1.32
N SER A 45 17.28 5.17 0.05
CA SER A 45 16.58 4.37 -0.96
C SER A 45 16.69 2.87 -0.69
N ILE A 46 17.84 2.42 -0.18
CA ILE A 46 18.05 1.00 0.19
C ILE A 46 17.14 0.63 1.37
N SER A 47 17.09 1.46 2.41
CA SER A 47 16.25 1.24 3.58
C SER A 47 14.76 1.31 3.25
N GLU A 48 14.37 2.20 2.35
CA GLU A 48 13.01 2.25 1.80
C GLU A 48 12.66 0.95 1.06
N ALA A 49 13.54 0.47 0.19
CA ALA A 49 13.35 -0.79 -0.54
C ALA A 49 13.23 -2.00 0.40
N ILE A 50 14.07 -2.06 1.45
CA ILE A 50 14.01 -3.11 2.48
C ILE A 50 12.69 -3.05 3.24
N GLY A 51 12.29 -1.85 3.69
CA GLY A 51 11.01 -1.64 4.36
C GLY A 51 9.83 -2.09 3.49
N GLN A 52 9.83 -1.72 2.21
CA GLN A 52 8.81 -2.12 1.26
C GLN A 52 8.76 -3.64 1.10
N ALA A 53 9.90 -4.29 0.84
CA ALA A 53 9.96 -5.73 0.63
C ALA A 53 9.42 -6.51 1.83
N ILE A 54 9.85 -6.16 3.05
CA ILE A 54 9.39 -6.81 4.28
C ILE A 54 7.91 -6.55 4.52
N SER A 55 7.43 -5.34 4.26
CA SER A 55 6.02 -5.00 4.40
C SER A 55 5.12 -5.78 3.43
N ILE A 56 5.58 -6.05 2.20
CA ILE A 56 4.85 -6.83 1.20
C ILE A 56 4.74 -8.30 1.65
N ILE A 57 5.84 -8.88 2.15
CA ILE A 57 5.86 -10.24 2.68
C ILE A 57 4.91 -10.36 3.88
N PHE A 58 4.99 -9.43 4.84
CA PHE A 58 4.11 -9.40 6.00
C PHE A 58 2.63 -9.26 5.59
N ALA A 59 2.33 -8.34 4.67
CA ALA A 59 0.98 -8.15 4.19
C ALA A 59 0.43 -9.37 3.46
N PHE A 60 1.25 -10.05 2.65
CA PHE A 60 0.83 -11.28 1.99
C PHE A 60 0.49 -12.36 3.02
N TYR A 61 1.40 -12.62 3.96
CA TYR A 61 1.20 -13.64 4.99
C TYR A 61 -0.05 -13.37 5.83
N THR A 62 -0.21 -12.11 6.27
CA THR A 62 -1.35 -11.72 7.11
C THR A 62 -2.68 -11.78 6.36
N ASN A 63 -2.72 -11.27 5.12
CA ASN A 63 -3.94 -11.28 4.31
C ASN A 63 -4.33 -12.70 3.90
N LYS A 64 -3.38 -13.54 3.49
CA LYS A 64 -3.66 -14.94 3.15
C LYS A 64 -4.20 -15.72 4.34
N LYS A 65 -3.57 -15.58 5.51
CA LYS A 65 -3.89 -16.37 6.71
C LYS A 65 -5.13 -15.89 7.46
N TRP A 66 -5.30 -14.59 7.64
CA TRP A 66 -6.32 -14.04 8.54
C TRP A 66 -7.46 -13.30 7.84
N VAL A 67 -7.27 -12.84 6.59
CA VAL A 67 -8.28 -12.05 5.87
C VAL A 67 -9.09 -12.90 4.91
N PHE A 68 -8.43 -13.70 4.06
CA PHE A 68 -9.09 -14.38 2.95
C PHE A 68 -9.32 -15.88 3.17
N GLU A 69 -8.79 -16.48 4.24
CA GLU A 69 -8.92 -17.92 4.58
C GLU A 69 -8.82 -18.82 3.33
N HIS A 70 -7.85 -18.49 2.46
CA HIS A 70 -7.73 -19.11 1.14
C HIS A 70 -6.70 -20.25 1.19
N GLU A 71 -7.18 -21.48 1.06
CA GLU A 71 -6.33 -22.66 0.87
C GLU A 71 -5.98 -22.80 -0.62
N SER A 72 -4.78 -22.38 -1.00
CA SER A 72 -4.22 -22.61 -2.33
C SER A 72 -2.96 -23.48 -2.21
N ASN A 73 -2.83 -24.45 -3.12
CA ASN A 73 -1.64 -25.29 -3.27
C ASN A 73 -0.43 -24.54 -3.85
N HIS A 74 -0.60 -23.32 -4.39
CA HIS A 74 0.43 -22.57 -5.09
C HIS A 74 0.75 -21.23 -4.42
N VAL A 75 1.19 -21.29 -3.16
CA VAL A 75 1.49 -20.12 -2.31
C VAL A 75 2.47 -19.14 -2.96
N PHE A 76 3.47 -19.63 -3.69
CA PHE A 76 4.48 -18.78 -4.33
C PHE A 76 3.91 -17.95 -5.49
N LEU A 77 3.02 -18.53 -6.29
CA LEU A 77 2.35 -17.80 -7.38
C LEU A 77 1.39 -16.74 -6.83
N ASP A 78 0.67 -17.06 -5.74
CA ASP A 78 -0.17 -16.05 -5.05
C ASP A 78 0.68 -14.89 -4.53
N PHE A 79 1.87 -15.18 -3.98
CA PHE A 79 2.79 -14.15 -3.50
C PHE A 79 3.28 -13.26 -4.63
N ILE A 80 3.71 -13.84 -5.76
CA ILE A 80 4.15 -13.06 -6.93
C ILE A 80 3.02 -12.19 -7.44
N ASN A 81 1.81 -12.73 -7.59
CA ASN A 81 0.66 -11.95 -8.06
C ASN A 81 0.33 -10.81 -7.08
N PHE A 82 0.33 -11.08 -5.77
CA PHE A 82 0.12 -10.06 -4.74
C PHE A 82 1.19 -8.95 -4.78
N ALA A 83 2.46 -9.33 -4.84
CA ALA A 83 3.58 -8.40 -4.92
C ALA A 83 3.53 -7.58 -6.22
N ALA A 84 3.23 -8.22 -7.35
CA ALA A 84 3.09 -7.56 -8.65
C ALA A 84 1.97 -6.52 -8.63
N GLY A 85 0.80 -6.85 -8.07
CA GLY A 85 -0.29 -5.89 -7.88
C GLY A 85 0.14 -4.67 -7.06
N ARG A 86 0.85 -4.89 -5.94
CA ARG A 86 1.36 -3.79 -5.10
C ARG A 86 2.34 -2.90 -5.82
N VAL A 87 3.33 -3.49 -6.50
CA VAL A 87 4.33 -2.74 -7.26
C VAL A 87 3.66 -1.97 -8.40
N PHE A 88 2.71 -2.58 -9.10
CA PHE A 88 1.97 -1.93 -10.16
C PHE A 88 1.21 -0.68 -9.68
N PHE A 89 0.42 -0.78 -8.62
CA PHE A 89 -0.29 0.39 -8.09
C PHE A 89 0.64 1.42 -7.43
N MET A 90 1.77 0.99 -6.87
CA MET A 90 2.82 1.89 -6.38
C MET A 90 3.41 2.72 -7.52
N VAL A 91 3.75 2.09 -8.65
CA VAL A 91 4.26 2.78 -9.84
C VAL A 91 3.22 3.75 -10.39
N ILE A 92 1.94 3.35 -10.49
CA ILE A 92 0.86 4.26 -10.90
C ILE A 92 0.77 5.47 -9.96
N ALA A 93 0.83 5.25 -8.65
CA ALA A 93 0.78 6.34 -7.67
C ALA A 93 1.94 7.33 -7.83
N ILE A 94 3.16 6.84 -8.09
CA ILE A 94 4.34 7.67 -8.37
C ILE A 94 4.14 8.48 -9.65
N VAL A 95 3.71 7.82 -10.74
CA VAL A 95 3.48 8.48 -12.04
C VAL A 95 2.41 9.55 -11.93
N LEU A 96 1.30 9.27 -11.24
CA LEU A 96 0.23 10.25 -11.03
C LEU A 96 0.71 11.46 -10.22
N LYS A 97 1.47 11.24 -9.14
CA LYS A 97 2.03 12.33 -8.33
C LYS A 97 3.01 13.18 -9.13
N TRP A 98 3.88 12.55 -9.90
CA TRP A 98 4.81 13.26 -10.80
C TRP A 98 4.06 14.08 -11.86
N TRP A 99 3.04 13.48 -12.50
CA TRP A 99 2.27 14.15 -13.55
C TRP A 99 1.47 15.35 -13.02
N PHE A 100 0.75 15.18 -11.91
CA PHE A 100 -0.07 16.25 -11.32
C PHE A 100 0.72 17.22 -10.43
N GLY A 101 1.91 16.83 -9.95
CA GLY A 101 2.76 17.64 -9.09
C GLY A 101 3.80 18.45 -9.86
N ASP A 102 4.55 17.78 -10.75
CA ASP A 102 5.71 18.38 -11.41
C ASP A 102 5.38 18.85 -12.84
N VAL A 103 4.58 18.09 -13.59
CA VAL A 103 4.29 18.41 -15.01
C VAL A 103 3.11 19.38 -15.14
N TYR A 104 2.00 19.10 -14.45
CA TYR A 104 0.76 19.89 -14.55
C TYR A 104 0.14 20.26 -13.19
N PRO A 105 0.87 20.99 -12.32
CA PRO A 105 0.36 21.42 -11.01
C PRO A 105 -0.89 22.31 -11.09
N SER A 106 -1.02 23.09 -12.16
CA SER A 106 -2.14 23.99 -12.38
C SER A 106 -3.49 23.27 -12.48
N ILE A 107 -3.53 22.04 -12.98
CA ILE A 107 -4.77 21.25 -13.05
C ILE A 107 -5.29 20.97 -11.63
N LEU A 108 -4.39 20.54 -10.74
CA LEU A 108 -4.75 20.20 -9.37
C LEU A 108 -5.13 21.43 -8.57
N MET A 109 -4.36 22.52 -8.73
CA MET A 109 -4.63 23.79 -8.05
C MET A 109 -5.95 24.42 -8.51
N ASN A 110 -6.26 24.38 -9.81
CA ASN A 110 -7.53 24.88 -10.33
C ASN A 110 -8.70 23.97 -9.95
N LEU A 111 -8.51 22.66 -9.81
CA LEU A 111 -9.58 21.76 -9.40
C LEU A 111 -9.96 21.93 -7.92
N LEU A 112 -8.95 22.12 -7.07
CA LEU A 112 -9.14 22.21 -5.61
C LEU A 112 -9.31 23.65 -5.11
N HIS A 113 -8.97 24.65 -5.92
CA HIS A 113 -8.91 26.07 -5.53
C HIS A 113 -8.03 26.32 -4.28
N LEU A 114 -6.95 25.55 -4.15
CA LEU A 114 -6.01 25.61 -3.03
C LEU A 114 -4.59 25.93 -3.53
N GLY A 115 -3.72 26.41 -2.63
CA GLY A 115 -2.30 26.56 -2.92
C GLY A 115 -1.63 25.24 -3.29
N PHE A 116 -0.48 25.31 -3.96
CA PHE A 116 0.25 24.13 -4.46
C PHE A 116 0.50 23.07 -3.38
N ASN A 117 1.08 23.49 -2.25
CA ASN A 117 1.40 22.56 -1.14
C ASN A 117 0.15 21.85 -0.60
N THR A 118 -0.93 22.59 -0.35
CA THR A 118 -2.16 22.02 0.20
C THR A 118 -2.83 21.10 -0.82
N SER A 119 -2.86 21.50 -2.09
CA SER A 119 -3.39 20.67 -3.19
C SER A 119 -2.64 19.35 -3.29
N MET A 120 -1.31 19.39 -3.25
CA MET A 120 -0.46 18.20 -3.35
C MET A 120 -0.60 17.27 -2.13
N LEU A 121 -0.78 17.83 -0.93
CA LEU A 121 -1.09 17.05 0.28
C LEU A 121 -2.44 16.33 0.15
N VAL A 122 -3.49 17.05 -0.24
CA VAL A 122 -4.84 16.46 -0.44
C VAL A 122 -4.80 15.37 -1.49
N PHE A 123 -4.13 15.62 -2.62
CA PHE A 123 -3.96 14.63 -3.68
C PHE A 123 -3.15 13.41 -3.22
N SER A 124 -2.09 13.62 -2.44
CA SER A 124 -1.28 12.53 -1.91
C SER A 124 -2.07 11.63 -0.97
N LEU A 125 -2.93 12.20 -0.12
CA LEU A 125 -3.85 11.43 0.73
C LEU A 125 -4.88 10.68 -0.10
N PHE A 126 -5.44 11.30 -1.12
CA PHE A 126 -6.37 10.65 -2.04
C PHE A 126 -5.73 9.46 -2.76
N ILE A 127 -4.54 9.64 -3.34
CA ILE A 127 -3.77 8.56 -3.98
C ILE A 127 -3.45 7.45 -3.00
N GLN A 128 -3.13 7.77 -1.74
CA GLN A 128 -2.86 6.76 -0.71
C GLN A 128 -4.11 5.91 -0.41
N ILE A 129 -5.27 6.54 -0.24
CA ILE A 129 -6.54 5.84 0.00
C ILE A 129 -6.90 4.99 -1.22
N LEU A 130 -6.82 5.58 -2.42
CA LEU A 130 -7.08 4.88 -3.69
C LEU A 130 -6.17 3.65 -3.83
N ASN A 131 -4.89 3.79 -3.52
CA ASN A 131 -3.93 2.68 -3.57
C ASN A 131 -4.33 1.54 -2.62
N ILE A 132 -4.74 1.84 -1.38
CA ILE A 132 -5.21 0.83 -0.42
C ILE A 132 -6.45 0.10 -0.96
N VAL A 133 -7.40 0.86 -1.50
CA VAL A 133 -8.67 0.32 -2.04
C VAL A 133 -8.40 -0.56 -3.26
N LEU A 134 -7.62 -0.08 -4.23
CA LEU A 134 -7.27 -0.86 -5.43
C LEU A 134 -6.52 -2.14 -5.08
N ASN A 135 -5.57 -2.07 -4.14
CA ASN A 135 -4.88 -3.27 -3.65
C ASN A 135 -5.83 -4.27 -2.98
N TYR A 136 -6.84 -3.80 -2.23
CA TYR A 136 -7.88 -4.67 -1.68
C TYR A 136 -8.67 -5.38 -2.78
N PHE A 137 -9.17 -4.64 -3.76
CA PHE A 137 -9.94 -5.21 -4.88
C PHE A 137 -9.09 -6.19 -5.68
N TYR A 138 -7.85 -5.83 -6.03
CA TYR A 138 -6.92 -6.70 -6.72
C TYR A 138 -6.65 -7.99 -5.92
N SER A 139 -6.35 -7.86 -4.63
CA SER A 139 -6.08 -9.01 -3.76
C SER A 139 -7.30 -9.92 -3.64
N LYS A 140 -8.50 -9.36 -3.50
CA LYS A 140 -9.74 -10.12 -3.33
C LYS A 140 -10.17 -10.84 -4.62
N PHE A 141 -10.14 -10.15 -5.76
CA PHE A 141 -10.74 -10.65 -7.00
C PHE A 141 -9.75 -11.44 -7.87
N LEU A 142 -8.46 -11.12 -7.83
CA LEU A 142 -7.45 -11.74 -8.67
C LEU A 142 -6.54 -12.70 -7.91
N VAL A 143 -6.05 -12.32 -6.73
CA VAL A 143 -5.06 -13.12 -5.98
C VAL A 143 -5.72 -14.22 -5.15
N PHE A 144 -6.68 -13.85 -4.29
CA PHE A 144 -7.34 -14.76 -3.36
C PHE A 144 -8.75 -15.13 -3.84
N ARG A 145 -8.91 -15.29 -5.15
CA ARG A 145 -10.20 -15.67 -5.74
C ARG A 145 -10.60 -17.01 -5.13
N LYS A 146 -11.73 -17.05 -4.42
CA LYS A 146 -12.34 -18.31 -4.00
C LYS A 146 -12.59 -19.14 -5.26
N LYS A 147 -11.84 -20.23 -5.41
CA LYS A 147 -12.14 -21.27 -6.38
C LYS A 147 -13.21 -22.17 -5.80
#